data_AF-A1UTP5-F1
#
_entry.id   AF-A1UTP5-F1
#
_cell.length_a   1.000
_cell.length_b   1.000
_cell.length_c   1.000
_cell.angle_alpha   90.00
_cell.angle_beta   90.00
_cell.angle_gamma   90.00
#
_symmetry.space_group_name_H-M   'P 1'
#
loop_
_entity.id
_entity.type
_entity.pdbx_description
1 polymer ?
#
loop_
_entity_poly.entity_id
_entity_poly.type
_entity_poly.pdbx_seq_one_letter_code
_entity_poly.pdbx_strand_id
1 'polypeptide(L)'
;MGSFVNLIIYGEIYLMKRIVLVAALCSALSSVIVPVTANALPVGGGWGTVRDKVVGALVTEGNLGEGGRAILEKIVVPSRKNLFEYKDKAFEIQERYRSIISALGLRVSCGLLNPDRYSGQRWMSCEFK
;
A
#
# COMPACT_ATOMS: atom_id res chain seq x y z
N MET A 1 -24.25 33.33 46.87
CA MET A 1 -24.16 32.01 46.19
C MET A 1 -24.23 32.23 44.67
N GLY A 2 -23.11 32.51 44.01
CA GLY A 2 -23.14 32.86 42.58
C GLY A 2 -21.83 32.65 41.80
N SER A 3 -20.81 32.04 42.42
CA SER A 3 -19.48 31.92 41.82
C SER A 3 -19.06 30.49 41.48
N PHE A 4 -19.71 29.46 42.04
CA PHE A 4 -19.32 28.06 41.82
C PHE A 4 -20.03 27.36 40.66
N VAL A 5 -21.21 27.85 40.24
CA VAL A 5 -22.00 27.19 39.18
C VAL A 5 -21.46 27.49 37.77
N ASN A 6 -20.81 28.65 37.58
CA ASN A 6 -20.25 29.02 36.27
C ASN A 6 -18.97 28.24 35.90
N LEU A 7 -18.20 27.76 36.89
CA LEU A 7 -16.93 27.08 36.63
C LEU A 7 -17.11 25.63 36.11
N ILE A 8 -18.16 24.95 36.56
CA ILE A 8 -18.45 23.56 36.16
C ILE A 8 -18.99 23.53 34.72
N ILE A 9 -19.87 24.49 34.35
CA ILE A 9 -20.43 24.56 33.00
C ILE A 9 -19.35 24.92 31.97
N TYR A 10 -18.45 25.85 32.27
CA TYR A 10 -17.33 26.17 31.36
C TYR A 10 -16.27 25.07 31.28
N GLY A 11 -16.05 24.29 32.36
CA GLY A 11 -15.13 23.16 32.36
C GLY A 11 -15.61 21.98 31.50
N GLU A 12 -16.90 21.65 31.58
CA GLU A 12 -17.51 20.55 30.82
C GLU A 12 -17.61 20.84 29.32
N ILE A 13 -17.96 22.07 28.94
CA ILE A 13 -18.07 22.47 27.52
C ILE A 13 -16.68 22.48 26.83
N TYR A 14 -15.62 22.85 27.56
CA TYR A 14 -14.25 22.80 27.03
C TYR A 14 -13.72 21.36 26.88
N LEU A 15 -14.13 20.46 27.78
CA LEU A 15 -13.78 19.04 27.71
C LEU A 15 -14.48 18.35 26.52
N MET A 16 -15.78 18.62 26.32
CA MET A 16 -16.57 17.98 25.28
C MET A 16 -16.17 18.43 23.87
N LYS A 17 -15.77 19.70 23.68
CA LYS A 17 -15.26 20.19 22.37
C LYS A 17 -13.91 19.58 21.96
N ARG A 18 -13.05 19.23 22.91
CA ARG A 18 -11.74 18.62 22.60
C ARG A 18 -11.84 17.13 22.28
N ILE A 19 -12.73 16.38 22.94
CA ILE A 19 -12.88 14.94 22.71
C ILE A 19 -13.50 14.66 21.33
N VAL A 20 -14.46 15.49 20.90
CA VAL A 20 -15.08 15.36 19.56
C VAL A 20 -14.07 15.67 18.44
N LEU A 21 -13.13 16.60 18.66
CA LEU A 21 -12.09 16.90 17.67
C LEU A 21 -11.12 15.72 17.48
N VAL A 22 -10.78 15.00 18.54
CA VAL A 22 -9.86 13.83 18.47
C VAL A 22 -10.55 12.62 17.83
N ALA A 23 -11.84 12.40 18.13
CA ALA A 23 -12.60 11.31 17.52
C ALA A 23 -12.82 11.51 16.00
N ALA A 24 -13.01 12.76 15.55
CA ALA A 24 -13.13 13.08 14.13
C ALA A 24 -11.81 12.88 13.36
N LEU A 25 -10.66 13.16 13.98
CA LEU A 25 -9.34 12.91 13.40
C LEU A 25 -9.00 11.42 13.30
N CYS A 26 -9.38 10.60 14.29
CA CYS A 26 -9.22 9.14 14.21
C CYS A 26 -10.18 8.49 13.19
N SER A 27 -11.38 9.04 13.01
CA SER A 27 -12.37 8.50 12.07
C SER A 27 -12.02 8.80 10.61
N ALA A 28 -11.31 9.90 10.33
CA ALA A 28 -10.83 10.24 9.00
C ALA A 28 -9.64 9.38 8.53
N LEU A 29 -8.92 8.73 9.46
CA LEU A 29 -7.81 7.82 9.15
C LEU A 29 -8.23 6.34 9.11
N SER A 30 -9.46 6.02 9.53
CA SER A 30 -9.96 4.63 9.59
C SER A 30 -10.65 4.16 8.29
N SER A 31 -10.83 5.03 7.29
CA SER A 31 -11.46 4.66 6.00
C SER A 31 -10.46 4.26 4.91
N VAL A 32 -9.16 4.23 5.20
CA VAL A 32 -8.14 3.65 4.32
C VAL A 32 -7.52 2.43 4.99
N ILE A 33 -8.37 1.52 5.48
CA ILE A 33 -7.96 0.13 5.77
C ILE A 33 -7.95 -0.63 4.45
N VAL A 34 -7.10 -0.17 3.54
CA VAL A 34 -6.46 -1.12 2.65
C VAL A 34 -5.30 -1.63 3.49
N PRO A 35 -5.23 -2.93 3.82
CA PRO A 35 -3.98 -3.48 4.31
C PRO A 35 -2.99 -3.32 3.15
N VAL A 36 -2.27 -2.20 3.15
CA VAL A 36 -0.92 -2.14 2.60
C VAL A 36 -0.12 -2.86 3.65
N THR A 37 -0.22 -4.18 3.58
CA THR A 37 0.66 -5.07 4.29
C THR A 37 2.04 -4.71 3.79
N ALA A 38 2.71 -3.91 4.60
CA ALA A 38 4.15 -3.83 4.64
C ALA A 38 4.64 -5.24 4.97
N ASN A 39 4.59 -6.15 3.98
CA ASN A 39 5.53 -7.25 3.92
C ASN A 39 6.86 -6.56 4.03
N ALA A 40 7.54 -6.67 5.18
CA ALA A 40 8.78 -5.99 5.52
C ALA A 40 9.59 -5.67 4.25
N LEU A 41 9.35 -4.47 3.70
CA LEU A 41 10.05 -4.01 2.52
C LEU A 41 11.44 -3.74 3.07
N PRO A 42 12.48 -4.46 2.60
CA PRO A 42 13.78 -4.38 3.17
C PRO A 42 14.20 -2.94 3.01
N VAL A 43 14.45 -2.29 4.13
CA VAL A 43 14.99 -0.94 4.25
C VAL A 43 16.46 -0.87 3.80
N GLY A 44 16.91 -1.83 2.98
CA GLY A 44 18.21 -1.87 2.35
C GLY A 44 18.18 -1.13 1.01
N GLY A 45 19.22 -0.34 0.75
CA GLY A 45 19.30 0.68 -0.32
C GLY A 45 19.16 0.24 -1.79
N GLY A 46 18.75 -1.00 -2.06
CA GLY A 46 18.49 -1.51 -3.41
C GLY A 46 17.02 -1.66 -3.78
N TRP A 47 16.10 -1.71 -2.81
CA TRP A 47 14.69 -2.02 -3.09
C TRP A 47 14.03 -0.99 -4.03
N GLY A 48 14.19 0.30 -3.73
CA GLY A 48 13.64 1.38 -4.56
C GLY A 48 14.18 1.33 -5.98
N THR A 49 15.50 1.20 -6.14
CA THR A 49 16.16 1.09 -7.45
C THR A 49 15.67 -0.11 -8.26
N VAL A 50 15.51 -1.28 -7.64
CA VAL A 50 15.02 -2.49 -8.34
C VAL A 50 13.55 -2.33 -8.70
N ARG A 51 12.72 -1.79 -7.79
CA ARG A 51 11.32 -1.51 -8.09
C ARG A 51 11.19 -0.53 -9.25
N ASP A 52 11.94 0.55 -9.24
CA ASP A 52 11.85 1.57 -10.28
C ASP A 52 12.30 1.03 -11.64
N LYS A 53 13.25 0.09 -11.68
CA LYS A 53 13.61 -0.66 -12.89
C LYS A 53 12.45 -1.53 -13.41
N VAL A 54 11.84 -2.32 -12.53
CA VAL A 54 10.70 -3.19 -12.89
C VAL A 54 9.51 -2.35 -13.36
N VAL A 55 9.17 -1.30 -12.62
CA VAL A 55 8.09 -0.36 -12.99
C VAL A 55 8.42 0.32 -14.31
N GLY A 56 9.65 0.79 -14.52
CA GLY A 56 10.08 1.39 -15.78
C GLY A 56 9.89 0.46 -16.97
N ALA A 57 10.22 -0.82 -16.81
CA ALA A 57 9.97 -1.83 -17.83
C ALA A 57 8.47 -2.01 -18.13
N LEU A 58 7.62 -2.11 -17.10
CA LEU A 58 6.17 -2.23 -17.27
C LEU A 58 5.55 -1.00 -17.90
N VAL A 59 5.99 0.19 -17.51
CA VAL A 59 5.55 1.47 -18.08
C VAL A 59 5.90 1.53 -19.56
N THR A 60 7.09 1.09 -19.94
CA THR A 60 7.53 1.05 -21.33
C THR A 60 6.72 0.02 -22.14
N GLU A 61 6.53 -1.18 -21.60
CA GLU A 61 5.77 -2.26 -22.25
C GLU A 61 4.31 -1.87 -22.49
N GLY A 62 3.66 -1.30 -21.48
CA GLY A 62 2.25 -0.88 -21.56
C GLY A 62 2.03 0.47 -22.22
N ASN A 63 3.09 1.16 -22.67
CA ASN A 63 3.04 2.55 -23.14
C ASN A 63 2.28 3.47 -22.15
N LEU A 64 2.61 3.34 -20.87
CA LEU A 64 1.90 4.02 -19.79
C LEU A 64 2.50 5.42 -19.55
N GLY A 65 1.63 6.39 -19.26
CA GLY A 65 2.06 7.71 -18.78
C GLY A 65 2.40 7.71 -17.29
N GLU A 66 2.66 8.89 -16.74
CA GLU A 66 2.97 9.09 -15.31
C GLU A 66 1.89 8.53 -14.38
N GLY A 67 0.61 8.60 -14.77
CA GLY A 67 -0.49 8.02 -14.01
C GLY A 67 -0.37 6.51 -13.86
N GLY A 68 -0.02 5.79 -14.95
CA GLY A 68 0.19 4.34 -14.90
C GLY A 68 1.42 3.96 -14.08
N ARG A 69 2.49 4.76 -14.18
CA ARG A 69 3.67 4.62 -13.32
C ARG A 69 3.32 4.72 -11.83
N ALA A 70 2.59 5.76 -11.43
CA ALA A 70 2.22 5.98 -10.03
C ALA A 70 1.34 4.85 -9.45
N ILE A 71 0.50 4.22 -10.28
CA ILE A 71 -0.26 3.03 -9.89
C ILE A 71 0.69 1.85 -9.67
N LEU A 72 1.58 1.58 -10.63
CA LEU A 72 2.52 0.47 -10.56
C LEU A 72 3.47 0.57 -9.36
N GLU A 73 4.00 1.76 -9.04
CA GLU A 73 4.87 1.97 -7.88
C GLU A 73 4.22 1.61 -6.53
N LYS A 74 2.88 1.60 -6.47
CA LYS A 74 2.12 1.26 -5.27
C LYS A 74 1.78 -0.23 -5.15
N ILE A 75 1.63 -0.93 -6.27
CA ILE A 75 1.13 -2.32 -6.30
C ILE A 75 2.23 -3.34 -6.61
N VAL A 76 3.30 -2.92 -7.27
CA VAL A 76 4.41 -3.78 -7.70
C VAL A 76 5.42 -3.92 -6.58
N VAL A 77 5.67 -5.17 -6.19
CA VAL A 77 6.76 -5.55 -5.30
C VAL A 77 7.76 -6.37 -6.11
N PRO A 78 9.05 -6.00 -6.18
CA PRO A 78 10.06 -6.82 -6.83
C PRO A 78 10.14 -8.22 -6.25
N SER A 79 10.10 -9.26 -7.09
CA SER A 79 10.18 -10.63 -6.62
C SER A 79 11.60 -10.94 -6.14
N ARG A 80 11.72 -11.75 -5.09
CA ARG A 80 13.00 -12.12 -4.49
C ARG A 80 13.33 -13.58 -4.71
N LYS A 81 14.61 -13.83 -4.96
CA LYS A 81 15.17 -15.18 -4.91
C LYS A 81 15.61 -15.51 -3.48
N ASN A 82 16.19 -14.53 -2.78
CA ASN A 82 16.59 -14.64 -1.38
C ASN A 82 16.60 -13.23 -0.72
N LEU A 83 17.15 -13.11 0.49
CA LEU A 83 17.18 -11.85 1.23
C LEU A 83 17.99 -10.73 0.56
N PHE A 84 18.91 -11.08 -0.34
CA PHE A 84 19.88 -10.17 -0.96
C PHE A 84 19.70 -10.05 -2.49
N GLU A 85 19.06 -11.05 -3.10
CA GLU A 85 18.89 -11.15 -4.56
C GLU A 85 17.43 -11.03 -4.99
N TYR A 86 17.22 -10.18 -5.99
CA TYR A 86 15.96 -10.03 -6.69
C TYR A 86 15.95 -10.90 -7.95
N LYS A 87 14.76 -11.37 -8.33
CA LYS A 87 14.57 -12.04 -9.62
C LYS A 87 14.43 -10.98 -10.71
N ASP A 88 15.24 -11.11 -11.75
CA ASP A 88 15.07 -10.30 -12.95
C ASP A 88 13.76 -10.64 -13.64
N LYS A 89 13.09 -9.61 -14.19
CA LYS A 89 11.83 -9.74 -14.92
C LYS A 89 10.73 -10.50 -14.16
N ALA A 90 10.74 -10.43 -12.83
CA ALA A 90 9.67 -10.97 -12.02
C ALA A 90 9.26 -9.98 -10.93
N PHE A 91 7.96 -9.92 -10.67
CA PHE A 91 7.39 -9.07 -9.65
C PHE A 91 6.21 -9.76 -8.99
N GLU A 92 5.77 -9.21 -7.88
CA GLU A 92 4.71 -9.73 -7.06
C GLU A 92 3.66 -8.65 -6.87
N ILE A 93 2.39 -9.07 -6.89
CA ILE A 93 1.24 -8.21 -6.63
C ILE A 93 0.29 -8.96 -5.70
N GLN A 94 -0.54 -8.23 -4.96
CA GLN A 94 -1.72 -8.86 -4.35
C GLN A 94 -2.71 -9.24 -5.45
N GLU A 95 -3.36 -10.40 -5.30
CA GLU A 95 -4.31 -10.92 -6.30
C GLU A 95 -5.42 -9.92 -6.65
N ARG A 96 -5.87 -9.12 -5.67
CA ARG A 96 -6.87 -8.06 -5.88
C ARG A 96 -6.50 -7.05 -6.96
N TYR A 97 -5.21 -6.89 -7.25
CA TYR A 97 -4.70 -5.95 -8.26
C TYR A 97 -4.52 -6.57 -9.65
N ARG A 98 -4.84 -7.86 -9.83
CA ARG A 98 -4.76 -8.55 -11.12
C ARG A 98 -5.57 -7.86 -12.23
N SER A 99 -6.76 -7.35 -11.88
CA SER A 99 -7.61 -6.61 -12.81
C SER A 99 -6.97 -5.29 -13.24
N ILE A 100 -6.27 -4.60 -12.34
CA ILE A 100 -5.54 -3.35 -12.65
C ILE A 100 -4.43 -3.63 -13.66
N ILE A 101 -3.63 -4.67 -13.43
CA ILE A 101 -2.56 -5.07 -14.37
C ILE A 101 -3.13 -5.36 -15.76
N SER A 102 -4.26 -6.07 -15.82
CA SER A 102 -4.94 -6.38 -17.08
C SER A 102 -5.50 -5.11 -17.75
N ALA A 103 -6.08 -4.19 -16.98
CA ALA A 103 -6.62 -2.93 -17.47
C ALA A 103 -5.54 -1.96 -17.98
N LEU A 104 -4.33 -2.05 -17.44
CA LEU A 104 -3.15 -1.33 -17.94
C LEU A 104 -2.58 -1.95 -19.23
N GLY A 105 -3.17 -3.02 -19.77
CA GLY A 105 -2.75 -3.65 -21.02
C GLY A 105 -1.41 -4.41 -20.93
N LEU A 106 -0.92 -4.69 -19.73
CA LEU A 106 0.37 -5.35 -19.49
C LEU A 106 0.28 -6.84 -19.82
N ARG A 107 1.22 -7.34 -20.64
CA ARG A 107 1.23 -8.74 -21.10
C ARG A 107 2.09 -9.61 -20.20
N VAL A 108 1.65 -9.75 -18.94
CA VAL A 108 2.36 -10.53 -17.93
C VAL A 108 1.69 -11.88 -17.68
N SER A 109 2.48 -12.87 -17.29
CA SER A 109 1.97 -14.17 -16.81
C SER A 109 2.02 -14.18 -15.30
N CYS A 110 0.90 -14.42 -14.61
CA CYS A 110 0.85 -14.41 -13.15
C CYS A 110 0.38 -15.76 -12.59
N GLY A 111 1.13 -16.32 -11.65
CA GLY A 111 0.80 -17.51 -10.88
C GLY A 111 0.52 -17.20 -9.41
N LEU A 112 -0.40 -17.95 -8.79
CA LEU A 112 -0.68 -17.82 -7.35
C LEU A 112 0.51 -18.30 -6.52
N LEU A 113 0.83 -17.55 -5.47
CA LEU A 113 1.83 -17.93 -4.48
C LEU A 113 1.16 -18.64 -3.30
N ASN A 114 1.94 -19.44 -2.57
CA ASN A 114 1.43 -20.11 -1.36
C ASN A 114 1.09 -19.04 -0.29
N PRO A 115 -0.19 -18.89 0.12
CA PRO A 115 -0.60 -17.90 1.11
C PRO A 115 0.07 -18.05 2.47
N ASP A 116 0.50 -19.26 2.84
CA ASP A 116 1.16 -19.53 4.13
C ASP A 116 2.47 -18.75 4.27
N ARG A 117 3.15 -18.46 3.16
CA ARG A 117 4.36 -17.65 3.12
C ARG A 117 4.10 -16.14 3.19
N TYR A 118 2.84 -15.74 3.09
CA TYR A 118 2.38 -14.34 3.02
C TYR A 118 1.32 -14.03 4.09
N SER A 119 1.41 -14.66 5.25
CA SER A 119 0.49 -14.41 6.37
C SER A 119 -0.98 -14.59 5.98
N GLY A 120 -1.28 -15.60 5.16
CA GLY A 120 -2.63 -15.90 4.67
C GLY A 120 -3.12 -14.99 3.54
N GLN A 121 -2.32 -14.02 3.09
CA GLN A 121 -2.70 -13.14 2.00
C GLN A 121 -2.48 -13.81 0.64
N ARG A 122 -3.39 -13.52 -0.29
CA ARG A 122 -3.32 -14.04 -1.66
C ARG A 122 -2.43 -13.13 -2.50
N TRP A 123 -1.18 -13.56 -2.67
CA TRP A 123 -0.20 -12.92 -3.54
C TRP A 123 -0.04 -13.70 -4.84
N MET A 124 0.35 -13.00 -5.89
CA MET A 124 0.67 -13.56 -7.20
C MET A 124 2.09 -13.16 -7.58
N SER A 125 2.83 -14.08 -8.18
CA SER A 125 4.09 -13.78 -8.86
C SER A 125 3.80 -13.64 -10.35
N CYS A 126 4.25 -12.54 -10.93
CA CYS A 126 4.08 -12.17 -12.31
C CYS A 126 5.44 -12.06 -12.99
N GLU A 127 5.52 -12.52 -14.24
CA GLU A 127 6.72 -12.44 -15.08
C GLU A 127 6.39 -11.76 -16.41
N PHE A 128 7.36 -11.00 -16.93
CA PHE A 128 7.28 -10.40 -18.26
C PHE A 128 7.33 -11.52 -19.31
N LYS A 129 6.52 -11.41 -20.36
CA LYS A 129 6.63 -12.30 -21.53
C LYS A 129 7.76 -11.89 -22.47
#